data_AF-A0A1H8BHM7-F1
#
_entry.id   AF-A0A1H8BHM7-F1
#
_cell.length_a   1.000
_cell.length_b   1.000
_cell.length_c   1.000
_cell.angle_alpha   90.00
_cell.angle_beta   90.00
_cell.angle_gamma   90.00
#
_symmetry.space_group_name_H-M   'P 1'
#
loop_
_entity.id
_entity.type
_entity.pdbx_description
1 polymer ?
#
loop_
_entity_poly.entity_id
_entity_poly.type
_entity_poly.pdbx_seq_one_letter_code
_entity_poly.pdbx_strand_id
1 'polypeptide(L)'
;MVSAGEWGFFLGAAPGVYFTVRNMIRFQRVISASEALAWKHGELLDFNLSFSLKADFLLRPARFIKPDDSAALREAKQNLLAARRRVLVRHALGAVFIVIGAFIGSFSAVAIARDY
;
A
#
# COMPACT_ATOMS: atom_id res chain seq x y z
N MET A 1 28.65 13.54 -8.77
CA MET A 1 27.94 14.57 -7.98
C MET A 1 26.47 14.48 -8.34
N VAL A 2 25.58 14.51 -7.36
CA VAL A 2 24.12 14.51 -7.59
C VAL A 2 23.71 15.89 -8.11
N SER A 3 22.95 15.95 -9.20
CA SER A 3 22.51 17.19 -9.85
C SER A 3 21.37 17.87 -9.08
N ALA A 4 21.19 19.19 -9.30
CA ALA A 4 20.08 19.93 -8.69
C ALA A 4 18.71 19.33 -9.04
N GLY A 5 18.54 18.83 -10.28
CA GLY A 5 17.31 18.17 -10.71
C GLY A 5 17.03 16.85 -9.99
N GLU A 6 18.07 16.10 -9.60
CA GLU A 6 17.94 14.88 -8.80
C GLU A 6 17.56 15.21 -7.35
N TRP A 7 18.15 16.24 -6.74
CA TRP A 7 17.70 16.71 -5.42
C TRP A 7 16.25 17.19 -5.43
N GLY A 8 15.86 17.94 -6.47
CA GLY A 8 14.48 18.35 -6.69
C GLY A 8 13.52 17.16 -6.82
N PHE A 9 13.91 16.12 -7.56
CA PHE A 9 13.15 14.88 -7.71
C PHE A 9 12.84 14.25 -6.35
N PHE A 10 13.88 14.01 -5.53
CA PHE A 10 13.73 13.29 -4.27
C PHE A 10 12.93 14.08 -3.25
N LEU A 11 13.20 15.37 -3.12
CA LEU A 11 12.44 16.24 -2.20
C LEU A 11 10.99 16.37 -2.64
N GLY A 12 10.75 16.47 -3.94
CA GLY A 12 9.40 16.52 -4.52
C GLY A 12 8.62 15.21 -4.31
N ALA A 13 9.26 14.05 -4.46
CA ALA A 13 8.62 12.74 -4.27
C ALA A 13 8.31 12.41 -2.80
N ALA A 14 9.06 13.00 -1.85
CA ALA A 14 9.03 12.62 -0.43
C ALA A 14 7.63 12.63 0.22
N PRO A 15 6.76 13.63 -0.01
CA PRO A 15 5.41 13.63 0.57
C PRO A 15 4.55 12.43 0.11
N GLY A 16 4.65 12.06 -1.17
CA GLY A 16 3.94 10.90 -1.72
C GLY A 16 4.49 9.58 -1.19
N VAL A 17 5.81 9.47 -1.01
CA VAL A 17 6.45 8.31 -0.37
C VAL A 17 5.96 8.18 1.08
N TYR A 18 6.00 9.26 1.86
CA TYR A 18 5.52 9.28 3.23
C TYR A 18 4.06 8.83 3.33
N PHE A 19 3.18 9.34 2.46
CA PHE A 19 1.77 8.96 2.43
C PHE A 19 1.58 7.47 2.14
N THR A 20 2.34 6.94 1.19
CA THR A 20 2.30 5.52 0.80
C THR A 20 2.74 4.61 1.94
N VAL A 21 3.89 4.90 2.57
CA VAL A 21 4.41 4.15 3.72
C VAL A 21 3.42 4.20 4.90
N ARG A 22 2.87 5.38 5.21
CA ARG A 22 1.87 5.52 6.28
C ARG A 22 0.61 4.69 6.01
N ASN A 23 0.18 4.59 4.75
CA ASN A 23 -0.95 3.75 4.38
C ASN A 23 -0.61 2.25 4.53
N MET A 24 0.60 1.85 4.18
CA MET A 24 1.07 0.47 4.35
C MET A 24 1.15 0.06 5.82
N ILE A 25 1.68 0.92 6.71
CA ILE A 25 1.69 0.69 8.16
C ILE A 25 0.27 0.49 8.70
N ARG A 26 -0.69 1.29 8.22
CA ARG A 26 -2.10 1.14 8.62
C ARG A 26 -2.71 -0.17 8.11
N PHE A 27 -2.36 -0.59 6.90
CA PHE A 27 -2.83 -1.85 6.35
C PHE A 27 -2.23 -3.04 7.10
N GLN A 28 -0.96 -2.96 7.53
CA GLN A 28 -0.33 -3.99 8.36
C GLN A 28 -1.11 -4.25 9.64
N ARG A 29 -1.68 -3.21 10.27
CA ARG A 29 -2.54 -3.39 11.46
C ARG A 29 -3.82 -4.18 11.15
N VAL A 30 -4.39 -3.98 9.96
CA VAL A 30 -5.57 -4.75 9.52
C VAL A 30 -5.19 -6.20 9.25
N ILE A 31 -4.03 -6.43 8.63
CA ILE A 31 -3.48 -7.78 8.43
C ILE A 31 -3.33 -8.47 9.78
N SER A 32 -2.57 -7.89 10.71
CA SER A 32 -2.34 -8.49 12.02
C SER A 32 -3.64 -8.71 12.81
N ALA A 33 -4.63 -7.82 12.68
CA ALA A 33 -5.94 -8.02 13.30
C ALA A 33 -6.70 -9.21 12.68
N SER A 34 -6.67 -9.36 11.36
CA SER A 34 -7.26 -10.52 10.66
C SER A 34 -6.55 -11.83 10.99
N GLU A 35 -5.22 -11.83 11.04
CA GLU A 35 -4.44 -13.01 11.42
C GLU A 35 -4.73 -13.42 12.87
N ALA A 36 -4.84 -12.45 13.78
CA ALA A 36 -5.22 -12.71 15.17
C ALA A 36 -6.66 -13.25 15.30
N LEU A 37 -7.59 -12.81 14.45
CA LEU A 37 -8.96 -13.37 14.41
C LEU A 37 -8.95 -14.84 14.02
N ALA A 38 -8.24 -15.21 12.95
CA ALA A 38 -8.10 -16.61 12.54
C ALA A 38 -7.43 -17.45 13.64
N TRP A 39 -6.35 -16.93 14.24
CA TRP A 39 -5.60 -17.63 15.28
C TRP A 39 -6.47 -17.96 16.50
N LYS A 40 -7.34 -17.05 16.95
CA LYS A 40 -8.23 -17.28 18.10
C LYS A 40 -9.13 -18.50 17.93
N HIS A 41 -9.40 -18.91 16.69
CA HIS A 41 -10.20 -20.09 16.36
C HIS A 41 -9.35 -21.31 15.99
N GLY A 42 -8.04 -21.26 16.20
CA GLY A 42 -7.12 -22.35 15.88
C GLY A 42 -6.77 -22.44 14.39
N GLU A 43 -7.05 -21.39 13.61
CA GLU A 43 -6.83 -21.38 12.17
C GLU A 43 -5.70 -20.44 11.77
N LEU A 44 -4.95 -20.83 10.74
CA LEU A 44 -3.84 -20.03 10.23
C LEU A 44 -4.29 -19.22 9.01
N LEU A 45 -4.32 -17.90 9.15
CA LEU A 45 -4.34 -16.98 8.03
C LEU A 45 -2.96 -16.36 7.93
N ASP A 46 -2.23 -16.66 6.85
CA ASP A 46 -0.92 -16.06 6.61
C ASP A 46 -0.98 -15.18 5.37
N PHE A 47 -1.31 -13.91 5.58
CA PHE A 47 -1.42 -12.96 4.48
C PHE A 47 -0.04 -12.52 4.00
N ASN A 48 0.96 -12.49 4.88
CA ASN A 48 2.28 -11.96 4.57
C ASN A 48 3.14 -12.92 3.76
N LEU A 49 3.05 -14.22 4.00
CA LEU A 49 3.82 -15.24 3.27
C LEU A 49 3.09 -15.80 2.05
N SER A 50 1.74 -15.77 2.03
CA SER A 50 0.98 -16.36 0.93
C SER A 50 0.81 -15.43 -0.28
N PHE A 51 1.62 -15.66 -1.32
CA PHE A 51 1.51 -14.93 -2.58
C PHE A 51 0.14 -15.12 -3.27
N SER A 52 -0.39 -16.35 -3.28
CA SER A 52 -1.70 -16.64 -3.89
C SER A 52 -2.82 -15.86 -3.20
N LEU A 53 -2.77 -15.77 -1.87
CA LEU A 53 -3.75 -15.05 -1.09
C LEU A 53 -3.68 -13.53 -1.35
N LYS A 54 -2.47 -12.97 -1.50
CA LYS A 54 -2.29 -11.58 -1.95
C LYS A 54 -2.79 -11.36 -3.37
N ALA A 55 -2.53 -12.29 -4.29
CA ALA A 55 -2.97 -12.19 -5.67
C ALA A 55 -4.51 -12.22 -5.77
N ASP A 56 -5.17 -13.11 -5.05
CA ASP A 56 -6.63 -13.15 -4.99
C ASP A 56 -7.19 -11.89 -4.31
N PHE A 57 -6.57 -11.43 -3.22
CA PHE A 57 -6.94 -10.16 -2.59
C PHE A 57 -6.85 -8.97 -3.55
N LEU A 58 -5.78 -8.87 -4.33
CA LEU A 58 -5.52 -7.72 -5.20
C LEU A 58 -6.27 -7.80 -6.53
N LEU A 59 -6.29 -8.96 -7.17
CA LEU A 59 -6.72 -9.10 -8.57
C LEU A 59 -8.07 -9.81 -8.71
N ARG A 60 -8.45 -10.66 -7.75
CA ARG A 60 -9.63 -11.53 -7.83
C ARG A 60 -10.39 -11.56 -6.50
N PRO A 61 -10.90 -10.41 -6.01
CA PRO A 61 -11.49 -10.33 -4.67
C PRO A 61 -12.69 -11.28 -4.49
N ALA A 62 -13.38 -11.64 -5.57
CA ALA A 62 -14.46 -12.64 -5.56
C ALA A 62 -14.00 -14.07 -5.23
N ARG A 63 -12.72 -14.40 -5.44
CA ARG A 63 -12.12 -15.72 -5.13
C ARG A 63 -11.35 -15.73 -3.81
N PHE A 64 -11.25 -14.58 -3.15
CA PHE A 64 -10.46 -14.43 -1.93
C PHE A 64 -11.05 -15.25 -0.77
N ILE A 65 -12.37 -15.18 -0.62
CA ILE A 65 -13.14 -16.06 0.26
C ILE A 65 -13.52 -17.31 -0.54
N LYS A 66 -13.14 -18.47 -0.01
CA LYS A 66 -13.40 -19.76 -0.64
C LYS A 66 -14.62 -20.45 -0.01
N PRO A 67 -15.33 -21.33 -0.73
CA PRO A 67 -16.50 -22.04 -0.21
C PRO A 67 -16.18 -22.95 0.99
N ASP A 68 -14.96 -23.48 1.04
CA ASP A 68 -14.42 -24.35 2.09
C ASP A 68 -13.83 -23.58 3.28
N ASP A 69 -13.80 -22.25 3.24
CA ASP A 69 -13.38 -21.44 4.38
C ASP A 69 -14.34 -21.66 5.56
N SER A 70 -13.77 -21.88 6.74
CA SER A 70 -14.51 -21.85 8.00
C SER A 70 -15.21 -20.50 8.22
N ALA A 71 -16.05 -20.42 9.25
CA ALA A 71 -16.62 -19.13 9.68
C ALA A 71 -15.53 -18.12 10.10
N ALA A 72 -14.48 -18.59 10.79
CA ALA A 72 -13.41 -17.73 11.29
C ALA A 72 -12.52 -17.18 10.17
N LEU A 73 -12.11 -18.02 9.20
CA LEU A 73 -11.35 -17.57 8.03
C LEU A 73 -12.19 -16.63 7.16
N ARG A 74 -13.49 -16.89 7.01
CA ARG A 74 -14.40 -15.98 6.32
C ARG A 74 -14.41 -14.61 6.97
N GLU A 75 -14.60 -14.53 8.28
CA GLU A 75 -14.62 -13.27 9.01
C GLU A 75 -13.28 -12.52 8.88
N ALA A 76 -12.15 -13.21 9.08
CA ALA A 76 -10.82 -12.64 8.96
C ALA A 76 -10.55 -12.08 7.54
N LYS A 77 -10.97 -12.82 6.50
CA LYS A 77 -10.85 -12.39 5.10
C LYS A 77 -11.81 -11.26 4.75
N GLN A 78 -13.02 -11.24 5.31
CA GLN A 78 -13.95 -10.12 5.16
C GLN A 78 -13.37 -8.83 5.74
N ASN A 79 -12.70 -8.91 6.89
CA ASN A 79 -12.02 -7.76 7.49
C ASN A 79 -10.91 -7.20 6.57
N LEU A 80 -10.14 -8.07 5.91
CA LEU A 80 -9.17 -7.64 4.88
C LEU A 80 -9.87 -6.98 3.69
N LEU A 81 -10.91 -7.60 3.15
CA LEU A 81 -11.66 -7.09 1.99
C LEU A 81 -12.32 -5.73 2.29
N ALA A 82 -12.82 -5.52 3.51
CA ALA A 82 -13.39 -4.24 3.94
C ALA A 82 -12.35 -3.10 3.86
N ALA A 83 -11.08 -3.39 4.15
CA ALA A 83 -9.99 -2.42 4.03
C ALA A 83 -9.50 -2.23 2.59
N ARG A 84 -9.71 -3.21 1.70
CA ARG A 84 -9.13 -3.28 0.34
C ARG A 84 -9.30 -1.99 -0.46
N ARG A 85 -10.53 -1.52 -0.64
CA ARG A 85 -10.81 -0.33 -1.48
C ARG A 85 -10.04 0.89 -0.97
N ARG A 86 -10.06 1.11 0.34
CA ARG A 86 -9.37 2.24 0.97
C ARG A 86 -7.86 2.14 0.80
N VAL A 87 -7.28 0.95 0.95
CA VAL A 87 -5.84 0.72 0.81
C VAL A 87 -5.38 0.94 -0.62
N LEU A 88 -6.12 0.42 -1.61
CA LEU A 88 -5.79 0.58 -3.03
C LEU A 88 -5.91 2.03 -3.48
N VAL A 89 -6.99 2.72 -3.13
CA VAL A 89 -7.16 4.14 -3.48
C VAL A 89 -6.05 4.99 -2.88
N ARG A 90 -5.68 4.76 -1.62
CA ARG A 90 -4.59 5.52 -0.97
C ARG A 90 -3.21 5.21 -1.56
N HIS A 91 -2.93 3.96 -1.95
CA HIS A 91 -1.70 3.65 -2.68
C HIS A 91 -1.66 4.32 -4.05
N ALA A 92 -2.78 4.31 -4.79
CA ALA A 92 -2.87 4.98 -6.08
C ALA A 92 -2.66 6.49 -5.95
N LEU A 93 -3.30 7.14 -4.97
CA LEU A 93 -3.08 8.56 -4.68
C LEU A 93 -1.62 8.84 -4.26
N GLY A 94 -1.03 7.98 -3.43
CA GLY A 94 0.38 8.07 -3.05
C GLY A 94 1.30 8.04 -4.26
N ALA A 95 1.09 7.10 -5.18
CA ALA A 95 1.84 7.01 -6.43
C ALA A 95 1.68 8.27 -7.30
N VAL A 96 0.45 8.80 -7.42
CA VAL A 96 0.20 10.05 -8.14
C VAL A 96 0.97 11.22 -7.52
N PHE A 97 0.95 11.35 -6.19
CA PHE A 97 1.71 12.40 -5.49
C PHE A 97 3.22 12.26 -5.66
N ILE A 98 3.75 11.03 -5.67
CA ILE A 98 5.17 10.78 -5.95
C ILE A 98 5.52 11.31 -7.34
N VAL A 99 4.74 10.94 -8.36
CA VAL A 99 5.00 11.32 -9.75
C VAL A 99 4.93 12.84 -9.92
N ILE A 100 3.83 13.46 -9.49
CA ILE A 100 3.64 14.92 -9.61
C ILE A 100 4.73 15.67 -8.85
N GLY A 101 4.99 15.26 -7.60
CA GLY A 101 5.99 15.88 -6.75
C GLY A 101 7.39 15.77 -7.34
N ALA A 102 7.78 14.58 -7.80
CA ALA A 102 9.04 14.33 -8.49
C ALA A 102 9.25 15.27 -9.68
N PHE A 103 8.26 15.35 -10.57
CA PHE A 103 8.34 16.23 -11.75
C PHE A 103 8.44 17.70 -11.36
N ILE A 104 7.55 18.20 -10.50
CA ILE A 104 7.56 19.61 -10.06
C ILE A 104 8.88 19.94 -9.38
N GLY A 105 9.38 19.05 -8.53
CA GLY A 105 10.62 19.22 -7.80
C GLY A 105 11.83 19.29 -8.73
N SER A 106 11.94 18.37 -9.69
CA SER A 106 13.01 18.39 -10.69
C SER A 106 12.99 19.66 -11.53
N PHE A 107 11.83 20.05 -12.07
CA PHE A 107 11.72 21.25 -12.91
C PHE A 107 12.04 22.53 -12.12
N SER A 108 11.51 22.66 -10.91
CA SER A 108 11.78 23.82 -10.05
C SER A 108 13.26 23.93 -9.69
N ALA A 109 13.92 22.81 -9.36
CA ALA A 109 15.32 22.82 -9.00
C ALA A 109 16.24 23.19 -10.18
N VAL A 110 15.91 22.73 -11.39
CA VAL A 110 16.65 23.10 -12.61
C VAL A 110 16.42 24.56 -13.00
N ALA A 111 15.19 25.07 -12.86
CA ALA A 111 14.88 26.47 -13.13
C ALA A 111 15.64 27.39 -12.17
N ILE A 112 15.60 27.11 -10.87
CA ILE A 112 16.33 27.87 -9.85
C ILE A 112 17.83 27.80 -10.11
N ALA A 113 18.39 26.63 -10.41
CA ALA A 113 19.83 26.49 -10.68
C ALA A 113 20.31 27.15 -11.99
N ARG A 114 19.40 27.61 -12.86
CA ARG A 114 19.74 28.42 -14.05
C ARG A 114 19.76 29.91 -13.77
N ASP A 115 19.04 30.36 -12.75
CA ASP A 115 18.90 31.77 -12.38
C ASP A 115 20.00 32.23 -11.39
N TYR A 116 20.88 31.31 -10.96
CA TYR A 116 22.06 31.52 -10.11
C TYR A 116 23.32 31.03 -10.81
#